data_AF-A0A937W6Z5-F1
#
_entry.id   AF-A0A937W6Z5-F1
#
_cell.length_a   1.000
_cell.length_b   1.000
_cell.length_c   1.000
_cell.angle_alpha   90.00
_cell.angle_beta   90.00
_cell.angle_gamma   90.00
#
_symmetry.space_group_name_H-M   'P 1'
#
loop_
_entity.id
_entity.type
_entity.pdbx_description
1 polymer ?
#
loop_
_entity_poly.entity_id
_entity_poly.type
_entity_poly.pdbx_seq_one_letter_code
_entity_poly.pdbx_strand_id
1 'polypeptide(L)' 'VYGATFYTLIGCHALHVCGAVFWLFMIWLRAQRQQYTATRRTGVVLCSMYWYYVVGLWPVLYWLVYLL' A
#
# COMPACT_ATOMS: atom_id res chain seq x y z
N VAL A 1 -22.20 16.08 5.70
CA VAL A 1 -21.90 15.11 4.61
C VAL A 1 -20.41 15.07 4.31
N TYR A 2 -19.78 16.21 4.01
CA TYR A 2 -18.35 16.30 3.65
C TYR A 2 -17.38 15.60 4.64
N GLY A 3 -17.55 15.81 5.95
CA GLY A 3 -16.71 15.15 6.96
C GLY A 3 -16.80 13.62 6.96
N ALA A 4 -18.00 13.05 6.76
CA ALA A 4 -18.16 11.60 6.70
C ALA A 4 -17.44 11.02 5.47
N THR A 5 -17.55 11.68 4.31
CA THR A 5 -16.87 11.29 3.07
C THR A 5 -15.34 11.43 3.18
N PHE A 6 -14.86 12.49 3.83
CA PHE A 6 -13.44 12.71 4.13
C PHE A 6 -12.87 11.55 4.95
N TYR A 7 -13.49 11.22 6.09
CA TYR A 7 -12.98 10.18 6.98
C TYR A 7 -13.10 8.77 6.36
N THR A 8 -14.13 8.50 5.55
CA THR A 8 -14.22 7.21 4.85
C THR A 8 -13.18 7.05 3.76
N LEU A 9 -12.92 8.08 2.96
CA LEU A 9 -11.88 8.06 1.91
C LEU A 9 -10.48 7.90 2.51
N ILE A 10 -10.13 8.72 3.49
CA ILE A 10 -8.83 8.67 4.16
C ILE A 10 -8.68 7.40 4.98
N GLY A 11 -9.73 6.97 5.70
CA GLY A 11 -9.74 5.72 6.45
C GLY A 11 -9.54 4.50 5.54
N CYS A 12 -10.23 4.46 4.41
CA CYS A 12 -10.07 3.39 3.41
C CYS A 12 -8.63 3.38 2.85
N HIS A 13 -8.06 4.54 2.52
CA HIS A 13 -6.69 4.62 2.06
C HIS A 13 -5.68 4.17 3.13
N ALA A 14 -5.85 4.62 4.37
CA ALA A 14 -5.01 4.20 5.49
C ALA A 14 -5.06 2.68 5.69
N LEU A 15 -6.23 2.05 5.57
CA LEU A 15 -6.37 0.59 5.62
C LEU A 15 -5.58 -0.10 4.48
N HIS A 16 -5.60 0.45 3.26
CA HIS A 16 -4.82 -0.09 2.15
C HIS A 16 -3.31 0.03 2.38
N VAL A 17 -2.84 1.18 2.89
CA VAL A 17 -1.43 1.38 3.26
C VAL A 17 -1.01 0.39 4.35
N CYS A 18 -1.82 0.22 5.40
CA CYS A 18 -1.55 -0.76 6.46
C CYS A 18 -1.45 -2.19 5.89
N GLY A 19 -2.35 -2.58 4.98
CA GLY A 19 -2.29 -3.87 4.28
C GLY A 19 -1.02 -4.02 3.43
N ALA A 20 -0.61 -2.96 2.72
CA ALA A 20 0.60 -2.95 1.91
C ALA A 20 1.86 -3.12 2.77
N VAL A 21 1.95 -2.37 3.88
CA VAL A 21 3.06 -2.47 4.85
C VAL A 21 3.11 -3.85 5.48
N PHE A 22 1.97 -4.42 5.85
CA PHE A 22 1.89 -5.76 6.44
C PHE A 22 2.39 -6.83 5.46
N TRP A 23 2.00 -6.74 4.18
CA TRP A 23 2.50 -7.65 3.14
C TRP A 23 4.00 -7.48 2.90
N LEU A 24 4.49 -6.23 2.86
CA LEU A 24 5.91 -5.93 2.75
C LEU A 24 6.70 -6.55 3.93
N PHE A 25 6.16 -6.44 5.15
CA PHE A 25 6.76 -7.01 6.35
C PHE A 25 6.82 -8.55 6.29
N MET A 26 5.77 -9.22 5.81
CA MET A 26 5.78 -10.66 5.58
C MET A 26 6.84 -11.10 4.56
N ILE A 27 6.98 -10.33 3.47
CA ILE A 27 8.00 -10.60 2.45
C ILE A 27 9.39 -10.37 3.02
N TRP A 28 9.58 -9.30 3.80
CA TRP A 28 10.85 -9.01 4.48
C TRP A 28 11.26 -10.12 5.46
N LEU A 29 10.32 -10.62 6.27
CA LEU A 29 10.55 -11.77 7.16
C LEU A 29 10.94 -13.03 6.37
N ARG A 30 10.27 -13.31 5.25
CA ARG A 30 10.64 -14.43 4.37
C ARG A 30 12.01 -14.22 3.70
N ALA A 31 12.40 -12.96 3.42
CA ALA A 31 13.67 -12.58 2.80
C ALA A 31 14.83 -12.83 3.74
N GLN A 32 14.66 -12.48 5.01
CA GLN A 32 15.63 -12.75 6.07
C GLN A 32 15.89 -14.25 6.29
N ARG A 33 14.89 -15.12 6.02
CA ARG A 33 15.04 -16.59 6.13
C ARG A 33 15.72 -17.23 4.91
N GLN A 34 16.35 -16.44 4.03
CA GLN A 34 17.07 -16.91 2.82
C GLN A 34 16.21 -17.78 1.87
N GLN A 35 14.88 -17.72 1.97
CA GLN A 35 13.98 -18.56 1.16
C GLN A 35 13.64 -17.96 -0.22
N TYR A 36 14.29 -16.86 -0.59
CA TYR A 36 14.11 -16.23 -1.90
C TYR A 36 15.19 -16.68 -2.88
N THR A 37 14.99 -17.87 -3.44
CA THR A 37 15.63 -18.29 -4.69
C THR A 37 15.15 -17.39 -5.84
N ALA A 38 16.02 -17.12 -6.82
CA ALA A 38 15.80 -16.23 -7.96
C ALA A 38 14.45 -16.40 -8.70
N THR A 39 13.81 -17.57 -8.63
CA THR A 39 12.51 -17.91 -9.21
C THR A 39 11.29 -17.40 -8.42
N ARG A 40 11.43 -17.04 -7.12
CA ARG A 40 10.32 -16.58 -6.26
C ARG A 40 10.31 -15.06 -6.04
N ARG A 41 10.90 -14.27 -6.95
CA ARG A 41 10.82 -12.79 -6.91
C ARG A 41 9.43 -12.25 -7.20
N THR A 42 8.54 -13.05 -7.78
CA THR A 42 7.15 -12.68 -8.12
C THR A 42 6.43 -12.05 -6.92
N GLY A 43 6.60 -12.58 -5.71
CA GLY A 43 5.97 -12.00 -4.50
C GLY A 43 6.44 -10.58 -4.17
N VAL A 44 7.74 -10.29 -4.37
CA VAL A 44 8.32 -8.95 -4.16
C VAL A 44 7.86 -8.00 -5.26
N VAL A 45 7.84 -8.46 -6.52
CA VAL A 45 7.39 -7.66 -7.67
C VAL A 45 5.92 -7.28 -7.52
N LEU A 46 5.03 -8.24 -7.18
CA LEU A 46 3.62 -7.93 -6.93
C LEU A 46 3.44 -6.96 -5.77
N CYS A 47 4.17 -7.15 -4.66
CA CYS A 47 4.09 -6.24 -3.52
C CYS A 47 4.58 -4.84 -3.88
N SER A 48 5.65 -4.73 -4.66
CA SER A 48 6.14 -3.45 -5.15
C SER A 48 5.14 -2.78 -6.10
N MET A 49 4.51 -3.52 -7.03
CA MET A 49 3.45 -2.97 -7.89
C MET A 49 2.25 -2.48 -7.07
N TYR A 50 1.83 -3.24 -6.05
CA TYR A 50 0.77 -2.83 -5.14
C TYR A 50 1.15 -1.58 -4.34
N TRP A 51 2.39 -1.50 -3.86
CA TRP A 51 2.91 -0.33 -3.17
C TRP A 51 2.89 0.92 -4.06
N TYR A 52 3.39 0.81 -5.30
CA TYR A 52 3.37 1.92 -6.26
C TYR A 52 1.95 2.36 -6.60
N TYR A 53 0.99 1.44 -6.69
CA TYR A 53 -0.41 1.77 -6.88
C TYR A 53 -0.97 2.60 -5.72
N VAL A 54 -0.72 2.17 -4.47
CA VAL A 54 -1.17 2.89 -3.27
C VAL A 54 -0.53 4.29 -3.20
N VAL A 55 0.78 4.38 -3.42
CA VAL A 55 1.50 5.67 -3.42
C VAL A 55 1.03 6.57 -4.57
N GLY A 56 0.76 6.02 -5.75
CA GLY A 56 0.31 6.78 -6.92
C GLY A 56 -1.09 7.39 -6.75
N LEU A 57 -1.98 6.72 -6.01
CA LEU A 57 -3.32 7.24 -5.71
C LEU A 57 -3.34 8.32 -4.62
N TRP A 58 -2.33 8.36 -3.74
CA TRP A 58 -2.32 9.29 -2.62
C TRP A 58 -2.30 10.78 -3.02
N PRO A 59 -1.48 11.23 -3.99
CA PRO A 59 -1.50 12.63 -4.46
C PRO A 59 -2.87 13.05 -5.00
N VAL A 60 -3.57 12.14 -5.70
CA VAL A 60 -4.90 12.40 -6.25
C VAL A 60 -5.92 12.58 -5.12
N LEU A 61 -5.92 11.66 -4.15
CA LEU A 61 -6.76 11.77 -2.94
C LEU A 61 -6.45 13.02 -2.12
N TYR A 62 -5.17 13.33 -1.91
CA TYR A 62 -4.74 14.50 -1.16
C TYR A 62 -5.23 15.79 -1.83
N TRP A 63 -5.11 15.87 -3.15
CA TRP A 63 -5.64 17.00 -3.92
C TRP A 63 -7.15 17.15 -3.77
N LEU A 64 -7.91 16.07 -3.97
CA LEU A 64 -9.38 16.10 -3.89
C LEU A 64 -9.92 16.43 -2.49
N VAL A 65 -9.18 16.09 -1.44
CA VAL A 65 -9.71 16.08 -0.07
C VAL A 65 -9.14 17.23 0.78
N TYR A 66 -7.93 17.70 0.50
CA TYR A 66 -7.30 18.81 1.24
C TYR A 66 -7.26 20.12 0.45
N LEU A 67 -7.19 20.07 -0.90
CA LEU A 67 -7.02 21.27 -1.74
C LEU A 67 -8.30 21.71 -2.46
N LEU A 68 -9.35 20.87 -2.51
CA LEU A 68 -10.63 21.12 -3.19
C LEU A 68 -11.79 21.18 -2.17
#